data_AF-A0AAW2Z6L4-F1
#
_entry.id   AF-A0AAW2Z6L4-F1
#
_cell.length_a   1.000
_cell.length_b   1.000
_cell.length_c   1.000
_cell.angle_alpha   90.00
_cell.angle_beta   90.00
_cell.angle_gamma   90.00
#
_symmetry.space_group_name_H-M   'P 1'
#
loop_
_entity.id
_entity.type
_entity.pdbx_description
1 polymer ?
#
loop_
_entity_poly.entity_id
_entity_poly.type
_entity_poly.pdbx_seq_one_letter_code
_entity_poly.pdbx_strand_id
1 'polypeptide(L)'
;MVYFFPSVILPMIPERARNMAQCLVEALQILIGEFITPQQLKEAKIKLKTFQVWYMLLAGKDRCTNNIHLLEHLADCVEKFGPIWTSSCFPWEDFNGTLVKCITGTNQVLQSTARVLTRYRNVTHIQKQVPDLETQRFLGKLKSPCWYKRTQMEEIKDQIYGIG
;
A
#
# COMPACT_ATOMS: atom_id res chain seq x y z
N MET A 1 3.49 -3.28 -2.35
CA MET A 1 4.82 -2.71 -2.66
C MET A 1 5.84 -3.13 -1.61
N VAL A 2 6.44 -4.32 -1.72
CA VAL A 2 7.63 -4.72 -0.91
C VAL A 2 8.65 -5.44 -1.81
N TYR A 3 8.65 -5.13 -3.12
CA TYR A 3 9.49 -5.80 -4.11
C TYR A 3 10.49 -4.81 -4.71
N PHE A 4 11.41 -4.34 -3.88
CA PHE A 4 12.80 -4.02 -4.24
C PHE A 4 13.38 -3.29 -3.03
N PHE A 5 14.10 -4.02 -2.18
CA PHE A 5 15.26 -3.38 -1.57
C PHE A 5 16.15 -3.06 -2.78
N PRO A 6 16.36 -1.80 -3.18
CA PRO A 6 16.89 -1.55 -4.51
C PRO A 6 18.27 -2.19 -4.62
N SER A 7 18.47 -3.06 -5.61
CA SER A 7 19.74 -3.74 -5.88
C SER A 7 20.92 -2.76 -5.96
N VAL A 8 20.61 -1.50 -6.26
CA VAL A 8 21.54 -0.36 -6.33
C VAL A 8 22.02 0.12 -4.94
N ILE A 9 21.20 0.02 -3.89
CA ILE A 9 21.54 0.52 -2.54
C ILE A 9 22.19 -0.58 -1.68
N LEU A 10 21.94 -1.85 -2.00
CA LEU A 10 22.56 -3.01 -1.33
C LEU A 10 24.09 -2.90 -1.20
N PRO A 11 24.89 -2.58 -2.24
CA PRO A 11 26.33 -2.49 -2.10
C PRO A 11 26.81 -1.34 -1.18
N MET A 12 26.00 -0.29 -0.99
CA MET A 12 26.35 0.87 -0.16
C MET A 12 26.05 0.66 1.33
N ILE A 13 25.23 -0.33 1.67
CA ILE A 13 24.83 -0.62 3.06
C ILE A 13 25.78 -1.65 3.67
N PRO A 14 26.24 -1.47 4.93
CA PRO A 14 27.05 -2.48 5.63
C PRO A 14 26.37 -3.85 5.65
N GLU A 15 27.15 -4.93 5.51
CA GLU A 15 26.63 -6.30 5.41
C GLU A 15 25.67 -6.66 6.56
N ARG A 16 25.99 -6.24 7.78
CA ARG A 16 25.14 -6.47 8.96
C ARG A 16 23.75 -5.83 8.82
N ALA A 17 23.68 -4.62 8.28
CA ALA A 17 22.42 -3.92 8.06
C ALA A 17 21.61 -4.54 6.91
N ARG A 18 22.29 -5.11 5.89
CA ARG A 18 21.61 -5.91 4.85
C ARG A 18 20.96 -7.16 5.41
N ASN A 19 21.71 -7.94 6.19
CA ASN A 19 21.21 -9.20 6.77
C ASN A 19 20.02 -8.95 7.71
N MET A 20 20.09 -7.87 8.50
CA MET A 20 18.97 -7.39 9.31
C MET A 20 17.74 -7.08 8.42
N ALA A 21 17.90 -6.25 7.39
CA ALA A 21 16.80 -5.89 6.50
C ALA A 21 16.21 -7.12 5.77
N GLN A 22 17.04 -8.07 5.37
CA GLN A 22 16.62 -9.31 4.73
C GLN A 22 15.73 -10.14 5.67
N CYS A 23 16.09 -10.27 6.95
CA CYS A 23 15.25 -10.95 7.95
C CYS A 23 13.86 -10.32 8.04
N LEU A 24 13.77 -8.99 8.04
CA LEU A 24 12.49 -8.29 8.05
C LEU A 24 11.69 -8.53 6.77
N VAL A 25 12.32 -8.39 5.60
CA VAL A 25 11.65 -8.58 4.30
C VAL A 25 11.11 -10.00 4.17
N GLU A 26 11.92 -11.02 4.48
CA GLU A 26 11.49 -12.42 4.43
C GLU A 26 10.33 -12.70 5.39
N ALA A 27 10.37 -12.15 6.61
CA ALA A 27 9.25 -12.28 7.54
C ALA A 27 7.97 -11.64 6.98
N LEU A 28 8.05 -10.43 6.45
CA LEU A 28 6.89 -9.74 5.87
C LEU A 28 6.33 -10.46 4.65
N GLN A 29 7.18 -11.03 3.78
CA GLN A 29 6.74 -11.82 2.64
C GLN A 29 5.92 -13.04 3.07
N ILE A 30 6.33 -13.72 4.14
CA ILE A 30 5.55 -14.81 4.72
C ILE A 30 4.21 -14.29 5.25
N LEU A 31 4.22 -13.22 6.04
CA LEU A 31 3.05 -12.72 6.75
C LEU A 31 2.01 -12.01 5.86
N ILE A 32 2.40 -11.63 4.64
CA ILE A 32 1.50 -11.10 3.60
C ILE A 32 0.84 -12.23 2.79
N GLY A 33 1.34 -13.46 2.88
CA GLY A 33 0.82 -14.59 2.12
C GLY A 33 -0.68 -14.83 2.31
N GLU A 34 -1.36 -15.28 1.25
CA GLU A 34 -2.79 -15.59 1.27
C GLU A 34 -3.09 -16.82 2.15
N PHE A 35 -2.18 -17.80 2.14
CA PHE A 35 -2.24 -19.00 2.97
C PHE A 35 -0.94 -19.12 3.75
N ILE A 36 -1.03 -19.06 5.08
CA ILE A 36 0.13 -19.09 5.97
C ILE A 36 0.03 -20.36 6.82
N THR A 37 1.00 -21.26 6.65
CA THR A 37 1.08 -22.46 7.48
C THR A 37 1.64 -22.14 8.87
N PRO A 38 1.33 -22.93 9.92
CA PRO A 38 1.89 -22.72 11.25
C PRO A 38 3.43 -22.74 11.28
N GLN A 39 4.05 -23.53 10.41
CA GLN A 39 5.50 -23.61 10.29
C GLN A 39 6.09 -22.32 9.72
N GLN A 40 5.49 -21.77 8.66
CA GLN A 40 5.88 -20.47 8.10
C GLN A 40 5.67 -19.34 9.11
N LEU A 41 4.57 -19.37 9.86
CA LEU A 41 4.30 -18.39 10.91
C LEU A 41 5.38 -18.42 12.01
N LYS A 42 5.79 -19.62 12.42
CA LYS A 42 6.90 -19.81 13.36
C LYS A 42 8.22 -19.29 12.79
N GLU A 43 8.49 -19.53 11.51
CA GLU A 43 9.66 -19.02 10.82
C GLU A 43 9.67 -17.48 10.80
N ALA A 44 8.55 -16.85 10.46
CA ALA A 44 8.39 -15.41 10.50
C ALA A 44 8.64 -14.82 11.90
N LYS A 45 8.12 -15.47 12.97
CA LYS A 45 8.41 -15.08 14.37
C LYS A 45 9.92 -15.09 14.66
N ILE A 46 10.63 -16.13 14.22
CA ILE A 46 12.09 -16.24 14.42
C ILE A 46 12.83 -15.13 13.67
N LYS A 47 12.44 -14.86 12.42
CA LYS A 47 13.07 -13.81 11.61
C LYS A 47 12.82 -12.41 12.18
N LEU A 48 11.61 -12.11 12.68
CA LEU A 48 11.29 -10.83 13.32
C LEU A 48 12.08 -10.60 14.62
N LYS A 49 12.20 -11.63 15.47
CA LYS A 49 13.06 -11.58 16.66
C LYS A 49 14.52 -11.37 16.30
N THR A 50 14.99 -12.07 15.28
CA THR A 50 16.35 -11.92 14.76
C THR A 50 16.57 -10.48 14.31
N PHE A 51 15.68 -9.92 13.48
CA PHE A 51 15.72 -8.52 13.06
C PHE A 51 15.83 -7.56 14.25
N GLN A 52 15.01 -7.71 15.28
CA GLN A 52 15.02 -6.84 16.46
C GLN A 52 16.35 -6.89 17.22
N VAL A 53 16.95 -8.08 17.37
CA VAL A 53 18.27 -8.26 17.99
C VAL A 53 19.36 -7.55 17.17
N TRP A 54 19.36 -7.73 15.85
CA TRP A 54 20.30 -7.04 14.97
C TRP A 54 20.10 -5.52 14.99
N TYR A 55 18.85 -5.06 15.02
CA TYR A 55 18.53 -3.64 15.11
C TYR A 55 19.04 -3.03 16.42
N MET A 56 18.83 -3.71 17.56
CA MET A 56 19.37 -3.28 18.86
C MET A 56 20.90 -3.16 18.83
N LEU A 57 21.58 -4.12 18.20
CA LEU A 57 23.04 -4.12 18.12
C LEU A 57 23.59 -2.99 17.22
N LEU A 58 22.89 -2.67 16.12
CA LEU A 58 23.35 -1.69 15.13
C LEU A 58 22.94 -0.26 15.48
N ALA A 59 21.71 -0.04 15.92
CA ALA A 59 21.16 1.28 16.20
C ALA A 59 21.34 1.70 17.67
N GLY A 60 21.59 0.74 18.58
CA GLY A 60 21.63 0.95 20.02
C GLY A 60 20.24 0.79 20.66
N LYS A 61 20.22 0.30 21.91
CA LYS A 61 18.99 -0.01 22.65
C LYS A 61 18.06 1.21 22.80
N ASP A 62 18.63 2.40 22.93
CA ASP A 62 17.88 3.65 23.11
C ASP A 62 17.09 4.06 21.86
N ARG A 63 17.42 3.49 20.70
CA ARG A 63 16.74 3.74 19.42
C ARG A 63 15.66 2.71 19.10
N CYS A 64 15.44 1.71 19.97
CA CYS A 64 14.32 0.79 19.86
C CYS A 64 13.03 1.47 20.29
N THR A 65 12.41 2.17 19.34
CA THR A 65 11.08 2.76 19.52
C THR A 65 10.00 1.68 19.61
N ASN A 66 8.81 2.06 20.08
CA ASN A 66 7.65 1.17 20.15
C ASN A 66 7.36 0.49 18.80
N ASN A 67 7.54 1.18 17.68
CA ASN A 67 7.31 0.60 16.35
C ASN A 67 8.23 -0.59 16.08
N ILE A 68 9.49 -0.52 16.51
CA ILE A 68 10.45 -1.63 16.36
C ILE A 68 10.06 -2.81 17.25
N HIS A 69 9.56 -2.55 18.45
CA HIS A 69 9.06 -3.60 19.34
C HIS A 69 7.79 -4.26 18.79
N LEU A 70 6.85 -3.47 18.27
CA LEU A 70 5.60 -3.98 17.68
C LEU A 70 5.82 -4.90 16.47
N LEU A 71 6.93 -4.74 15.74
CA LEU A 71 7.28 -5.65 14.65
C LEU A 71 7.46 -7.08 15.12
N GLU A 72 7.92 -7.31 16.36
CA GLU A 72 8.06 -8.66 16.95
C GLU A 72 6.69 -9.36 17.06
N HIS A 73 5.66 -8.60 17.41
CA HIS A 73 4.30 -9.08 17.64
C HIS A 73 3.46 -9.17 16.36
N LEU A 74 4.01 -8.79 15.21
CA LEU A 74 3.28 -8.79 13.95
C LEU A 74 2.77 -10.18 13.57
N ALA A 75 3.55 -11.22 13.85
CA ALA A 75 3.13 -12.60 13.65
C ALA A 75 2.06 -13.06 14.65
N ASP A 76 2.05 -12.53 15.88
CA ASP A 76 0.98 -12.79 16.86
C ASP A 76 -0.34 -12.15 16.40
N CYS A 77 -0.26 -10.97 15.76
CA CYS A 77 -1.42 -10.35 15.12
C CYS A 77 -1.94 -11.21 13.96
N VAL A 78 -1.05 -11.76 13.13
CA VAL A 78 -1.46 -12.64 12.03
C VAL A 78 -2.12 -13.92 12.51
N GLU A 79 -1.63 -14.49 13.61
CA GLU A 79 -2.22 -15.67 14.24
C GLU A 79 -3.67 -15.43 14.71
N LYS A 80 -3.98 -14.21 15.18
CA LYS A 80 -5.28 -13.86 15.76
C LYS A 80 -6.27 -13.28 14.75
N PHE A 81 -5.79 -12.49 13.79
CA PHE A 81 -6.62 -11.67 12.91
C PHE A 81 -6.49 -12.03 11.42
N GLY A 82 -5.65 -13.02 11.09
CA GLY A 82 -5.34 -13.40 9.72
C GLY A 82 -4.22 -12.57 9.09
N PRO A 83 -3.93 -12.77 7.80
CA PRO A 83 -2.78 -12.16 7.11
C PRO A 83 -2.68 -10.64 7.26
N ILE A 84 -1.46 -10.06 7.21
CA ILE A 84 -1.24 -8.61 7.46
C ILE A 84 -2.15 -7.71 6.63
N TRP A 85 -2.44 -8.08 5.37
CA TRP A 85 -3.24 -7.26 4.48
C TRP A 85 -4.69 -7.08 4.96
N THR A 86 -5.22 -7.94 5.83
CA THR A 86 -6.58 -7.81 6.39
C THR A 86 -6.68 -6.68 7.42
N SER A 87 -5.58 -6.41 8.13
CA SER A 87 -5.49 -5.41 9.20
C SER A 87 -4.71 -4.17 8.79
N SER A 88 -4.14 -4.17 7.58
CA SER A 88 -3.37 -3.04 7.05
C SER A 88 -4.25 -1.81 6.82
N CYS A 89 -3.73 -0.65 7.22
CA CYS A 89 -4.36 0.65 6.92
C CYS A 89 -4.12 1.11 5.47
N PHE A 90 -3.32 0.39 4.69
CA PHE A 90 -2.95 0.79 3.33
C PHE A 90 -4.14 1.07 2.39
N PRO A 91 -5.21 0.25 2.34
CA PRO A 91 -6.37 0.55 1.50
C PRO A 91 -7.10 1.82 1.94
N TRP A 92 -7.08 2.12 3.24
CA TRP A 92 -7.72 3.31 3.81
C TRP A 92 -6.91 4.57 3.52
N GLU A 93 -5.58 4.49 3.58
CA GLU A 93 -4.69 5.59 3.22
C GLU A 93 -4.79 5.95 1.73
N ASP A 94 -4.83 4.94 0.86
CA ASP A 94 -5.07 5.14 -0.58
C ASP A 94 -6.44 5.79 -0.83
N PHE A 95 -7.46 5.33 -0.11
CA PHE A 95 -8.79 5.92 -0.19
C PHE A 95 -8.85 7.36 0.36
N ASN A 96 -8.10 7.68 1.41
CA ASN A 96 -8.00 9.06 1.92
C ASN A 96 -7.45 10.01 0.85
N GLY A 97 -6.48 9.57 0.04
CA GLY A 97 -5.98 10.31 -1.11
C GLY A 97 -7.06 10.61 -2.15
N THR A 98 -8.05 9.72 -2.30
CA THR A 98 -9.22 9.95 -3.15
C THR A 98 -10.25 10.88 -2.49
N LEU A 99 -10.53 10.67 -1.20
CA LEU A 99 -11.50 11.46 -0.44
C LEU A 99 -11.15 12.95 -0.42
N VAL A 100 -9.88 13.29 -0.20
CA VAL A 100 -9.42 14.69 -0.20
C VAL A 100 -9.73 15.37 -1.52
N LYS A 101 -9.61 14.66 -2.64
CA LYS A 101 -9.89 15.20 -3.98
C LYS A 101 -11.38 15.34 -4.28
N CYS A 102 -12.26 14.70 -3.49
CA CYS A 102 -13.71 14.90 -3.57
C CYS A 102 -14.17 16.20 -2.88
N ILE A 103 -13.31 16.82 -2.06
CA ILE A 103 -13.61 18.05 -1.34
C ILE A 103 -13.50 19.22 -2.32
N THR A 104 -14.65 19.70 -2.79
CA THR A 104 -14.77 20.71 -3.85
C THR A 104 -15.15 22.11 -3.30
N GLY A 105 -15.00 22.34 -2.00
CA GLY A 105 -15.23 23.66 -1.37
C GLY A 105 -14.90 23.71 0.13
N THR A 106 -14.67 24.91 0.64
CA THR A 106 -14.06 25.17 1.96
C THR A 106 -15.01 25.00 3.16
N ASN A 107 -16.33 25.18 2.98
CA ASN A 107 -17.27 25.30 4.11
C ASN A 107 -18.26 24.15 4.29
N GLN A 108 -18.22 23.09 3.48
CA GLN A 108 -19.16 21.95 3.59
C GLN A 108 -18.52 20.64 3.12
N VAL A 109 -17.39 20.27 3.72
CA VAL A 109 -16.57 19.10 3.33
C VAL A 109 -17.41 17.82 3.14
N LEU A 110 -18.24 17.47 4.13
CA LEU A 110 -19.10 16.29 4.07
C LEU A 110 -20.10 16.32 2.91
N GLN A 111 -20.76 17.47 2.68
CA GLN A 111 -21.75 17.57 1.61
C GLN A 111 -21.09 17.55 0.22
N SER A 112 -19.95 18.23 0.08
CA SER A 112 -19.18 18.25 -1.17
C SER A 112 -18.69 16.83 -1.52
N THR A 113 -18.13 16.12 -0.55
CA THR A 113 -17.68 14.73 -0.73
C THR A 113 -18.85 13.80 -1.05
N ALA A 114 -19.96 13.89 -0.30
CA ALA A 114 -21.14 13.07 -0.55
C ALA A 114 -21.73 13.28 -1.95
N ARG A 115 -21.79 14.52 -2.44
CA ARG A 115 -22.28 14.82 -3.80
C ARG A 115 -21.41 14.20 -4.88
N VAL A 116 -20.08 14.29 -4.74
CA VAL A 116 -19.14 13.70 -5.71
C VAL A 116 -19.24 12.17 -5.71
N LEU A 117 -19.29 11.53 -4.53
CA LEU A 117 -19.44 10.09 -4.41
C LEU A 117 -20.78 9.59 -4.95
N THR A 118 -21.90 10.26 -4.61
CA THR A 118 -23.23 9.92 -5.15
C THR A 118 -23.27 10.09 -6.66
N ARG A 119 -22.69 11.16 -7.22
CA ARG A 119 -22.57 11.34 -8.66
C ARG A 119 -21.80 10.19 -9.31
N TYR A 120 -20.63 9.83 -8.77
CA TYR A 120 -19.82 8.72 -9.30
C TYR A 120 -20.59 7.40 -9.25
N ARG A 121 -21.29 7.11 -8.14
CA ARG A 121 -22.15 5.93 -7.99
C ARG A 121 -23.30 5.91 -9.00
N ASN A 122 -23.97 7.04 -9.22
CA ASN A 122 -25.10 7.10 -10.15
C ASN A 122 -24.63 6.95 -11.60
N VAL A 123 -23.54 7.62 -11.99
CA VAL A 123 -22.97 7.50 -13.34
C VAL A 123 -22.45 6.07 -13.60
N THR A 124 -21.84 5.42 -12.60
CA THR A 124 -21.41 4.01 -12.71
C THR A 124 -22.59 3.06 -12.87
N HIS A 125 -23.69 3.30 -12.18
CA HIS A 125 -24.91 2.52 -12.31
C HIS A 125 -25.56 2.69 -13.70
N ILE A 126 -25.73 3.93 -14.15
CA ILE A 126 -26.33 4.25 -15.46
C ILE A 126 -25.48 3.67 -16.60
N GLN A 127 -24.14 3.77 -16.53
CA GLN A 127 -23.28 3.25 -17.60
C GLN A 127 -23.43 1.74 -17.80
N LYS A 128 -23.74 0.96 -16.76
CA LYS A 128 -23.99 -0.48 -16.88
C LYS A 128 -25.32 -0.81 -17.57
N GLN A 129 -26.28 0.10 -17.52
CA GLN A 129 -27.63 -0.09 -18.07
C GLN A 129 -27.76 0.41 -19.51
N VAL A 130 -26.83 1.24 -19.98
CA VAL A 130 -26.88 1.83 -21.32
C VAL A 130 -26.06 0.98 -22.31
N PRO A 131 -26.68 0.47 -23.39
CA PRO A 131 -25.97 -0.32 -24.40
C PRO A 131 -25.18 0.54 -25.40
N ASP A 132 -25.51 1.82 -25.56
CA ASP A 132 -24.90 2.72 -26.55
C ASP A 132 -23.45 3.14 -26.19
N LEU A 133 -22.54 2.97 -27.15
CA LEU A 133 -21.11 3.20 -26.96
C LEU A 133 -20.77 4.69 -26.80
N GLU A 134 -21.50 5.57 -27.48
CA GLU A 134 -21.28 7.03 -27.40
C GLU A 134 -21.67 7.56 -26.02
N THR A 135 -22.82 7.13 -25.52
CA THR A 135 -23.30 7.44 -24.17
C THR A 135 -22.39 6.84 -23.10
N GLN A 136 -21.87 5.62 -23.29
CA GLN A 136 -20.85 5.06 -22.41
C GLN A 136 -19.56 5.89 -22.38
N ARG A 137 -19.09 6.38 -23.53
CA ARG A 137 -17.92 7.28 -23.61
C ARG A 137 -18.18 8.60 -22.89
N PHE A 138 -19.35 9.20 -23.08
CA PHE A 138 -19.75 10.43 -22.39
C PHE A 138 -19.83 10.24 -20.87
N LEU A 139 -20.47 9.17 -20.40
CA LEU A 139 -20.53 8.81 -18.99
C LEU A 139 -19.14 8.54 -18.41
N GLY A 140 -18.22 7.96 -19.20
CA GLY A 140 -16.80 7.82 -18.82
C GLY A 140 -16.09 9.16 -18.57
N LYS A 141 -16.40 10.18 -19.39
CA LYS A 141 -15.90 11.55 -19.16
C LYS A 141 -16.47 12.15 -17.87
N LEU A 142 -17.72 11.84 -17.54
CA LEU A 142 -18.39 12.30 -16.31
C LEU A 142 -17.91 11.58 -15.04
N LYS A 143 -17.40 10.34 -15.16
CA LYS A 143 -16.76 9.59 -14.07
C LYS A 143 -15.37 10.12 -13.75
N SER A 144 -14.67 10.65 -14.75
CA SER A 144 -13.35 11.25 -14.55
C SER A 144 -13.55 12.52 -13.74
N PRO A 145 -13.06 12.58 -12.50
CA PRO A 145 -12.98 13.86 -11.83
C PRO A 145 -12.18 14.82 -12.73
N CYS A 146 -12.56 16.09 -12.77
CA CYS A 146 -11.85 17.13 -13.53
C CYS A 146 -10.34 17.23 -13.20
N TRP A 147 -9.89 16.60 -12.11
CA TRP A 147 -8.50 16.50 -11.66
C TRP A 147 -7.81 15.15 -11.97
N TYR A 148 -8.52 14.15 -12.50
CA TYR A 148 -7.92 12.88 -12.93
C TYR A 148 -7.23 13.10 -14.28
N LYS A 149 -6.01 13.62 -14.22
CA LYS A 149 -5.04 13.34 -15.27
C LYS A 149 -4.73 11.85 -15.15
N ARG A 150 -5.22 11.06 -16.10
CA ARG A 150 -4.65 9.75 -16.36
C ARG A 150 -3.15 9.99 -16.50
N THR A 151 -2.33 9.39 -15.65
CA THR A 151 -0.88 9.32 -15.87
C THR A 151 -0.68 8.96 -17.33
N GLN A 152 -0.25 9.92 -18.13
CA GLN A 152 0.07 9.62 -19.51
C GLN A 152 1.37 8.84 -19.43
N MET A 153 1.35 7.61 -19.95
CA MET A 153 2.58 6.95 -20.30
C MET A 153 3.21 7.80 -21.40
N GLU A 154 4.08 8.73 -21.02
CA GLU A 154 4.90 9.45 -21.97
C GLU A 154 6.01 8.51 -22.40
N GLU A 155 6.13 8.30 -23.72
CA GLU A 155 7.21 7.52 -24.32
C GLU A 155 8.49 8.36 -24.23
N ILE A 156 9.33 8.04 -23.25
CA ILE A 156 10.62 8.71 -23.04
C ILE A 156 11.68 8.04 -23.95
N LYS A 157 11.33 7.80 -25.21
CA LYS A 157 12.12 7.04 -26.22
C LYS A 157 12.50 5.60 -25.81
N ASP A 158 12.75 4.76 -26.82
CA ASP A 158 13.27 3.39 -26.68
C ASP A 158 12.47 2.45 -25.74
N GLN A 159 11.14 2.42 -25.89
CA GLN A 159 10.25 1.49 -25.17
C GLN A 159 10.28 1.58 -23.64
N ILE A 160 10.83 2.66 -23.07
CA ILE A 160 10.79 2.92 -21.63
C ILE A 160 9.55 3.78 -21.33
N TYR A 161 8.57 3.17 -20.66
CA TYR A 161 7.39 3.87 -20.19
C TYR A 161 7.60 4.37 -18.76
N GLY A 162 7.62 5.70 -18.58
CA GLY A 162 7.59 6.34 -17.27
C GLY A 162 6.17 6.57 -16.79
N ILE A 163 5.91 6.37 -15.49
CA ILE A 163 4.67 6.76 -14.83
C ILE A 163 4.87 8.17 -14.27
N GLY A 164 4.26 9.18 -14.88
CA GLY A 164 4.14 10.56 -14.39
C GLY A 164 2.76 10.90 -13.84
#